data_AF-G7YY94-F1
#
_entry.id   AF-G7YY94-F1
#
_cell.length_a   1.000
_cell.length_b   1.000
_cell.length_c   1.000
_cell.angle_alpha   90.00
_cell.angle_beta   90.00
_cell.angle_gamma   90.00
#
_symmetry.space_group_name_H-M   'P 1'
#
loop_
_entity.id
_entity.type
_entity.pdbx_description
1 polymer ?
#
loop_
_entity_poly.entity_id
_entity_poly.type
_entity_poly.pdbx_seq_one_letter_code
_entity_poly.pdbx_strand_id
1 'polypeptide(L)'
;IRRYQKSIELFIRKLSFQRLAREIAQDFKTDLRFQSSDASALQKASEVYLVGLFENTNLCAIHAKRITVMPKDIHAASVKPVNQWFLFDLWAEADPDTNHIEHIYCIV
;
A
#
# COMPACT_ATOMS: atom_id res chain seq x y z
N ILE A 1 -16.78 6.26 4.75
CA ILE A 1 -16.17 6.39 3.40
C ILE A 1 -15.79 7.85 3.10
N ARG A 2 -16.74 8.79 2.97
CA ARG A 2 -16.43 10.21 2.62
C ARG A 2 -15.42 10.94 3.52
N ARG A 3 -15.38 10.63 4.83
CA ARG A 3 -14.36 11.17 5.75
C ARG A 3 -12.95 10.71 5.37
N TYR A 4 -12.78 9.40 5.19
CA TYR A 4 -11.50 8.76 4.90
C TYR A 4 -10.99 9.01 3.48
N GLN A 5 -11.88 9.36 2.54
CA GLN A 5 -11.50 9.80 1.19
C GLN A 5 -10.97 11.24 1.16
N LYS A 6 -11.17 12.03 2.23
CA LYS A 6 -10.68 13.40 2.34
C LYS A 6 -9.39 13.51 3.16
N SER A 7 -9.02 12.47 3.88
CA SER A 7 -7.80 12.42 4.69
C SER A 7 -6.73 11.58 4.01
N ILE A 8 -5.48 11.95 4.25
CA ILE A 8 -4.27 11.20 3.85
C ILE A 8 -3.60 10.53 5.07
N GLU A 9 -4.38 10.37 6.14
CA GLU A 9 -3.88 9.77 7.38
C GLU A 9 -3.65 8.27 7.21
N LEU A 10 -2.59 7.75 7.82
CA LEU A 10 -2.31 6.31 7.81
C LEU A 10 -3.35 5.58 8.67
N PHE A 11 -3.97 4.56 8.10
CA PHE A 11 -5.02 3.78 8.75
C PHE A 11 -4.47 2.70 9.67
N ILE A 12 -3.28 2.16 9.38
CA ILE A 12 -2.66 1.10 10.17
C ILE A 12 -1.83 1.73 11.29
N ARG A 13 -1.89 1.17 12.50
CA ARG A 13 -1.04 1.62 13.60
C ARG A 13 0.43 1.37 13.27
N LYS A 14 1.24 2.43 13.26
CA LYS A 14 2.68 2.39 12.93
C LYS A 14 3.45 1.29 13.67
N LEU A 15 3.21 1.13 14.97
CA LEU A 15 3.90 0.11 15.78
C LEU A 15 3.57 -1.33 15.34
N SER A 16 2.31 -1.60 15.02
CA SER A 16 1.87 -2.92 14.54
C SER A 16 2.46 -3.24 13.18
N PHE A 17 2.41 -2.27 12.25
CA PHE A 17 3.01 -2.42 10.92
C PHE A 17 4.52 -2.63 10.99
N GLN A 18 5.22 -1.84 11.82
CA GLN A 18 6.67 -1.96 12.00
C GLN A 18 7.08 -3.34 12.56
N ARG A 19 6.30 -3.92 13.48
CA ARG A 19 6.58 -5.27 14.01
C ARG A 19 6.47 -6.33 12.91
N LEU A 20 5.40 -6.28 12.13
CA LEU A 20 5.18 -7.18 11.00
C LEU A 20 6.28 -7.04 9.93
N ALA A 21 6.63 -5.80 9.56
CA ALA A 21 7.67 -5.56 8.57
C ALA A 21 9.04 -6.10 9.02
N ARG A 22 9.35 -6.03 10.33
CA ARG A 22 10.57 -6.60 10.89
C ARG A 22 10.55 -8.12 10.94
N GLU A 23 9.42 -8.71 11.30
CA GLU A 23 9.21 -10.16 11.29
C GLU A 23 9.47 -10.72 9.88
N ILE A 24 8.82 -10.15 8.86
CA ILE A 24 9.02 -10.55 7.47
C ILE A 24 10.47 -10.33 7.01
N ALA A 25 11.08 -9.19 7.35
CA ALA A 25 12.45 -8.89 6.93
C ALA A 25 13.50 -9.85 7.54
N GLN A 26 13.26 -10.32 8.76
CA GLN A 26 14.14 -11.27 9.43
C GLN A 26 14.22 -12.61 8.71
N ASP A 27 13.15 -13.04 8.04
CA ASP A 27 13.14 -14.26 7.23
C ASP A 27 14.08 -14.17 6.01
N PHE A 28 14.39 -12.95 5.53
CA PHE A 28 15.29 -12.74 4.40
C PHE A 28 16.74 -12.50 4.83
N LYS A 29 16.95 -11.72 5.90
CA LYS A 29 18.29 -11.42 6.40
C LYS A 29 18.25 -11.07 7.89
N THR A 30 19.03 -11.82 8.66
CA THR A 30 19.26 -11.54 10.07
C THR A 30 19.98 -10.19 10.24
N ASP A 31 19.60 -9.42 11.26
CA ASP A 31 20.15 -8.10 11.61
C ASP A 31 19.84 -6.91 10.66
N LEU A 32 18.77 -7.00 9.85
CA LEU A 32 18.26 -5.85 9.11
C LEU A 32 17.73 -4.75 10.05
N ARG A 33 18.21 -3.51 9.84
CA ARG A 33 17.76 -2.32 10.56
C ARG A 33 17.06 -1.37 9.59
N PHE A 34 15.80 -1.06 9.87
CA PHE A 34 15.05 -0.03 9.14
C PHE A 34 15.34 1.37 9.70
N GLN A 35 15.55 2.34 8.82
CA GLN A 35 15.42 3.74 9.18
C GLN A 35 13.95 4.07 9.47
N SER A 36 13.70 5.10 10.27
CA SER A 36 12.33 5.54 10.59
C SER A 36 11.57 6.02 9.34
N SER A 37 12.27 6.62 8.37
CA SER A 37 11.73 7.01 7.07
C SER A 37 11.27 5.80 6.25
N ASP A 38 12.07 4.74 6.21
CA ASP A 38 11.82 3.56 5.36
C ASP A 38 10.59 2.80 5.83
N ALA A 39 10.44 2.63 7.15
CA ALA A 39 9.26 1.99 7.73
C ALA A 39 7.97 2.77 7.42
N SER A 40 8.05 4.10 7.41
CA SER A 40 6.93 4.98 7.06
C SER A 40 6.60 4.93 5.57
N ALA A 41 7.63 4.91 4.71
CA ALA A 41 7.46 4.78 3.26
C ALA A 41 6.84 3.42 2.88
N LEU A 42 7.31 2.33 3.49
CA LEU A 42 6.76 0.99 3.29
C LEU A 42 5.29 0.92 3.71
N GLN A 43 4.95 1.57 4.83
CA GLN A 43 3.57 1.64 5.29
C GLN A 43 2.67 2.40 4.30
N LYS A 44 3.11 3.57 3.84
CA LYS A 44 2.39 4.37 2.83
C LYS A 44 2.13 3.55 1.57
N ALA A 45 3.18 2.92 1.02
CA ALA A 45 3.08 2.11 -0.18
C ALA A 45 2.09 0.93 0.00
N SER A 46 2.15 0.26 1.15
CA SER A 46 1.26 -0.86 1.48
C SER A 46 -0.19 -0.43 1.59
N GLU A 47 -0.47 0.68 2.27
CA GLU A 47 -1.84 1.18 2.42
C GLU A 47 -2.43 1.67 1.10
N VAL A 48 -1.64 2.36 0.27
CA VAL A 48 -2.06 2.78 -1.08
C VAL A 48 -2.40 1.56 -1.94
N TYR A 49 -1.56 0.53 -1.91
CA TYR A 49 -1.83 -0.72 -2.61
C TYR A 49 -3.15 -1.36 -2.14
N LEU A 50 -3.37 -1.45 -0.82
CA LEU A 50 -4.59 -2.03 -0.26
C LEU A 50 -5.84 -1.24 -0.65
N VAL A 51 -5.78 0.10 -0.63
CA VAL A 51 -6.90 0.96 -1.07
C VAL A 51 -7.25 0.69 -2.53
N GLY A 52 -6.27 0.70 -3.44
CA GLY A 52 -6.50 0.40 -4.85
C GLY A 52 -7.00 -1.02 -5.10
N LEU A 53 -6.50 -2.00 -4.35
CA LEU A 53 -7.01 -3.38 -4.39
C LEU A 53 -8.48 -3.45 -3.96
N PHE A 54 -8.87 -2.72 -2.91
CA PHE A 54 -10.27 -2.68 -2.46
C PHE A 54 -11.19 -1.93 -3.41
N GLU A 55 -10.70 -0.90 -4.10
CA GLU A 55 -11.44 -0.24 -5.19
C GLU A 55 -11.76 -1.24 -6.30
N ASN A 56 -10.76 -2.00 -6.77
CA ASN A 56 -10.92 -3.04 -7.77
C ASN A 56 -11.85 -4.17 -7.28
N THR A 57 -11.69 -4.61 -6.02
CA THR A 57 -12.52 -5.64 -5.39
C THR A 57 -14.00 -5.20 -5.34
N ASN A 58 -14.24 -3.93 -5.01
CA ASN A 58 -15.59 -3.38 -4.99
C ASN A 58 -16.22 -3.34 -6.40
N LEU A 59 -15.44 -2.99 -7.43
CA LEU A 59 -15.90 -3.08 -8.82
C LEU A 59 -16.28 -4.51 -9.23
N CYS A 60 -15.51 -5.51 -8.80
CA CYS A 60 -15.83 -6.92 -9.03
C CYS A 60 -17.13 -7.35 -8.31
N ALA A 61 -17.36 -6.90 -7.08
CA ALA A 61 -18.59 -7.17 -6.35
C ALA A 61 -19.82 -6.55 -7.05
N ILE A 62 -19.70 -5.30 -7.51
CA ILE A 62 -20.75 -4.58 -8.26
C ILE A 62 -21.03 -5.27 -9.61
N HIS A 63 -19.98 -5.70 -10.31
CA HIS A 63 -20.12 -6.47 -11.56
C HIS A 63 -20.94 -7.75 -11.34
N ALA A 64 -20.77 -8.39 -10.19
CA ALA A 64 -21.55 -9.55 -9.75
C ALA A 64 -22.90 -9.20 -9.08
N LYS A 65 -23.39 -7.95 -9.22
CA LYS A 65 -24.65 -7.45 -8.66
C LYS A 65 -24.75 -7.57 -7.12
N ARG A 66 -23.63 -7.46 -6.42
CA ARG A 66 -23.55 -7.50 -4.95
C ARG A 66 -23.03 -6.19 -4.39
N ILE A 67 -23.38 -5.93 -3.14
CA ILE A 67 -22.84 -4.81 -2.34
C ILE A 67 -21.74 -5.30 -1.39
N THR A 68 -21.85 -6.54 -0.91
CA THR A 68 -20.86 -7.16 -0.02
C THR A 68 -19.69 -7.73 -0.81
N VAL A 69 -18.49 -7.23 -0.51
CA VAL A 69 -17.23 -7.79 -1.00
C VAL A 69 -16.96 -9.16 -0.38
N MET A 70 -16.46 -10.09 -1.18
CA MET A 70 -16.17 -11.46 -0.79
C MET A 70 -14.74 -11.83 -1.18
N PRO A 71 -14.13 -12.86 -0.57
CA PRO A 71 -12.77 -13.29 -0.93
C PRO A 71 -12.60 -13.58 -2.43
N LYS A 72 -13.62 -14.13 -3.12
CA LYS A 72 -13.58 -14.36 -4.57
C LYS A 72 -13.40 -13.08 -5.41
N ASP A 73 -13.86 -11.94 -4.89
CA ASP A 73 -13.73 -10.65 -5.57
C ASP A 73 -12.29 -10.14 -5.48
N ILE A 74 -11.61 -10.42 -4.36
CA ILE A 74 -10.19 -10.10 -4.16
C ILE A 74 -9.35 -10.91 -5.15
N HIS A 75 -9.59 -12.22 -5.24
CA HIS A 75 -8.87 -13.08 -6.19
C HIS A 75 -9.06 -12.62 -7.65
N ALA A 76 -10.27 -12.17 -8.01
CA ALA A 76 -10.54 -11.61 -9.33
C ALA A 76 -9.85 -10.26 -9.56
N ALA A 77 -9.79 -9.42 -8.52
CA ALA A 77 -9.15 -8.10 -8.55
C ALA A 77 -7.62 -8.18 -8.59
N SER A 78 -7.00 -9.16 -7.93
CA SER A 78 -5.54 -9.36 -7.93
C SER A 78 -4.96 -9.65 -9.32
N VAL A 79 -5.78 -10.07 -10.27
CA VAL A 79 -5.38 -10.28 -11.68
C VAL A 79 -5.38 -8.96 -12.47
N LYS A 80 -6.02 -7.91 -11.94
CA LYS A 80 -6.09 -6.60 -12.60
C LYS A 80 -5.00 -5.68 -12.05
N PRO A 81 -4.33 -4.89 -12.91
CA PRO A 81 -3.37 -3.91 -12.44
C PRO A 81 -4.08 -2.95 -11.48
N VAL A 82 -3.46 -2.71 -10.33
CA VAL A 82 -3.90 -1.66 -9.40
C VAL A 82 -3.67 -0.33 -10.13
N ASN A 83 -4.71 0.48 -10.19
CA ASN A 83 -4.76 1.77 -10.87
C ASN A 83 -3.52 2.63 -10.56
N GLN A 84 -2.64 2.73 -11.57
CA GLN A 84 -1.33 3.41 -11.52
C GLN A 84 -1.43 4.93 -11.31
N TRP A 85 -2.63 5.51 -11.37
CA TRP A 85 -2.87 6.95 -11.17
C TRP A 85 -2.42 7.46 -9.79
N PHE A 86 -2.47 6.64 -8.74
CA PHE A 86 -2.05 7.07 -7.40
C PHE A 86 -0.53 7.07 -7.18
N LEU A 87 0.24 6.29 -7.94
CA LEU A 87 1.71 6.31 -7.85
C LEU A 87 2.30 7.61 -8.42
N PHE A 88 1.60 8.25 -9.35
CA PHE A 88 2.01 9.53 -9.92
C PHE A 88 1.83 10.68 -8.91
N ASP A 89 0.75 10.67 -8.12
CA ASP A 89 0.51 11.67 -7.06
C ASP A 89 1.42 11.45 -5.84
N LEU A 90 1.72 10.18 -5.48
CA LEU A 90 2.70 9.87 -4.43
C LEU A 90 4.12 10.34 -4.80
N TRP A 91 4.44 10.38 -6.11
CA TRP A 91 5.68 10.91 -6.64
C TRP A 91 5.71 12.45 -6.65
N ALA A 92 4.56 13.11 -6.85
CA ALA A 92 4.45 14.57 -6.86
C ALA A 92 4.53 15.21 -5.46
N GLU A 93 4.14 14.49 -4.41
CA GLU A 93 4.16 14.97 -3.02
C GLU A 93 5.45 14.60 -2.25
N ALA A 94 6.39 13.91 -2.91
CA ALA A 94 7.68 13.54 -2.34
C ALA A 94 8.72 14.65 -2.58
N ASP A 95 9.11 15.29 -1.48
CA ASP A 95 10.17 16.29 -1.30
C ASP A 95 11.35 16.17 -2.32
N PRO A 96 11.70 17.23 -3.09
CA PRO A 96 12.71 17.19 -4.14
C PRO A 96 14.14 16.86 -3.67
N ASP A 97 14.40 16.81 -2.36
CA ASP A 97 15.76 16.62 -1.80
C ASP A 97 16.12 15.16 -1.46
N THR A 98 15.26 14.18 -1.74
CA THR A 98 15.51 12.80 -1.27
C THR A 98 16.13 11.88 -2.33
N ASN A 99 17.47 11.89 -2.42
CA ASN A 99 18.32 10.94 -3.19
C ASN A 99 18.13 9.44 -2.82
N HIS A 100 17.22 9.09 -1.91
CA HIS A 100 16.94 7.71 -1.50
C HIS A 100 15.83 7.03 -2.31
N ILE A 101 15.07 7.77 -3.13
CA ILE A 101 13.93 7.22 -3.87
C ILE A 101 14.38 6.32 -5.04
N GLU A 102 15.55 6.58 -5.63
CA GLU A 102 16.11 5.75 -6.72
C GLU A 102 16.35 4.29 -6.30
N HIS A 103 16.62 4.05 -5.02
CA HIS A 103 16.86 2.69 -4.53
C HIS A 103 15.59 1.85 -4.36
N ILE A 104 14.42 2.47 -4.24
CA ILE A 104 13.13 1.77 -4.12
C ILE A 104 12.64 1.29 -5.49
N TYR A 105 12.92 2.05 -6.56
CA TYR A 105 12.61 1.67 -7.94
C TYR A 105 13.39 0.44 -8.44
N CYS A 106 14.53 0.10 -7.85
CA CYS A 106 15.27 -1.13 -8.19
C CYS A 106 14.69 -2.40 -7.54
N ILE A 107 13.72 -2.28 -6.63
CA ILE A 107 13.15 -3.41 -5.87
C ILE A 107 11.75 -3.80 -6.37
N VAL A 108 11.06 -2.94 -7.13
CA VAL A 108 9.69 -3.18 -7.66
C VAL A 108 9.72 -3.39 -9.17
#